data_AF-A0A920VSK9-F1
#
_entry.id   AF-A0A920VSK9-F1
#
_cell.length_a   1.000
_cell.length_b   1.000
_cell.length_c   1.000
_cell.angle_alpha   90.00
_cell.angle_beta   90.00
_cell.angle_gamma   90.00
#
_symmetry.space_group_name_H-M   'P 1'
#
loop_
_entity.id
_entity.type
_entity.pdbx_description
1 polymer ?
#
loop_
_entity_poly.entity_id
_entity_poly.type
_entity_poly.pdbx_seq_one_letter_code
_entity_poly.pdbx_strand_id
1 'polypeptide(L)'
;MMVTLSLITIPIWKATGVHPKPPKDHVAGVPVSSITFNEVVVPEANIIATGNTAIKAVEELISAGGVARAAQLAGLGKAVLDTTVSYAANREQFGQPIGSFQAVPKPSC
;
A
#
# COMPACT_ATOMS: atom_id res chain seq x y z
N MET A 1 -22.35 -2.07 28.22
CA MET A 1 -22.13 -0.86 27.40
C MET A 1 -21.62 -1.32 26.04
N MET A 2 -22.47 -1.37 25.01
CA MET A 2 -22.06 -1.81 23.67
C MET A 2 -21.20 -0.71 23.04
N VAL A 3 -19.93 -1.00 22.76
CA VAL A 3 -19.08 -0.12 21.95
C VAL A 3 -19.57 -0.19 20.51
N THR A 4 -20.05 0.94 19.99
CA THR A 4 -20.52 1.05 18.60
C THR A 4 -19.43 1.72 17.78
N LEU A 5 -18.97 1.08 16.70
CA LEU A 5 -17.98 1.64 15.78
C LEU A 5 -18.63 2.65 14.82
N SER A 6 -17.93 3.74 14.51
CA SER A 6 -18.39 4.74 13.55
C SER A 6 -17.29 5.08 12.56
N LEU A 7 -17.65 5.22 11.30
CA LEU A 7 -16.77 5.68 10.22
C LEU A 7 -17.00 7.18 10.03
N ILE A 8 -15.93 7.98 10.13
CA ILE A 8 -16.00 9.44 10.12
C ILE A 8 -14.98 10.06 9.16
N THR A 9 -15.28 11.26 8.66
CA THR A 9 -14.34 12.07 7.87
C THR A 9 -13.75 13.20 8.70
N ILE A 10 -12.42 13.34 8.70
CA ILE A 10 -11.72 14.44 9.37
C ILE A 10 -10.78 15.12 8.37
N PRO A 11 -10.95 16.42 8.09
CA PRO A 11 -10.03 17.16 7.25
C PRO A 11 -8.74 17.45 8.02
N ILE A 12 -7.71 16.63 7.83
CA ILE A 12 -6.45 16.66 8.62
C ILE A 12 -5.69 18.01 8.55
N TRP A 13 -5.95 18.84 7.55
CA TRP A 13 -5.33 20.17 7.35
C TRP A 13 -6.14 21.34 7.92
N LYS A 14 -7.39 21.10 8.33
CA LYS A 14 -8.32 22.16 8.76
C LYS A 14 -8.94 21.91 10.14
N ALA A 15 -8.86 20.69 10.64
CA ALA A 15 -9.48 20.31 11.91
C ALA A 15 -8.61 20.73 13.10
N THR A 16 -9.20 21.50 14.02
CA THR A 16 -8.61 21.82 15.32
C THR A 16 -8.39 20.54 16.12
N GLY A 17 -7.23 20.43 16.78
CA GLY A 17 -6.87 19.25 17.58
C GLY A 17 -6.25 18.09 16.80
N VAL A 18 -6.08 18.22 15.48
CA VAL A 18 -5.33 17.25 14.67
C VAL A 18 -3.88 17.68 14.57
N HIS A 19 -2.97 16.85 15.08
CA HIS A 19 -1.53 17.10 15.08
C HIS A 19 -0.81 16.02 14.25
N PRO A 20 -0.67 16.22 12.93
CA PRO A 20 0.16 15.35 12.11
C PRO A 20 1.64 15.60 12.40
N LYS A 21 2.42 14.55 12.63
CA LYS A 21 3.88 14.67 12.74
C LYS A 21 4.50 14.83 11.35
N PRO A 22 5.71 15.39 11.24
CA PRO A 22 6.45 15.35 9.98
C PRO A 22 6.59 13.89 9.50
N PRO A 23 6.35 13.62 8.20
CA PRO A 23 6.54 12.29 7.67
C PRO A 23 7.99 11.84 7.83
N LYS A 24 8.17 10.55 8.10
CA LYS A 24 9.48 9.91 8.15
C LYS A 24 9.70 9.13 6.87
N ASP A 25 10.97 9.06 6.48
CA ASP A 25 11.39 8.20 5.38
C ASP A 25 11.12 6.74 5.72
N HIS A 26 10.70 6.00 4.72
CA HIS A 26 10.32 4.60 4.83
C HIS A 26 10.99 3.80 3.74
N VAL A 27 11.34 2.55 4.02
CA VAL A 27 12.05 1.65 3.09
C VAL A 27 11.32 1.45 1.76
N ALA A 28 9.99 1.58 1.75
CA ALA A 28 9.18 1.50 0.55
C ALA A 28 9.15 2.80 -0.28
N GLY A 29 9.92 3.83 0.08
CA GLY A 29 9.98 5.12 -0.62
C GLY A 29 8.72 5.98 -0.50
N VAL A 30 7.77 5.57 0.35
CA VAL A 30 6.53 6.29 0.61
C VAL A 30 6.56 6.92 2.00
N PRO A 31 6.32 8.23 2.16
CA PRO A 31 6.37 8.88 3.46
C PRO A 31 5.30 8.31 4.40
N VAL A 32 5.71 7.98 5.63
CA VAL A 32 4.79 7.50 6.68
C VAL A 32 4.80 8.50 7.82
N SER A 33 3.61 8.84 8.33
CA SER A 33 3.47 9.75 9.47
C SER A 33 2.49 9.21 10.51
N SER A 34 2.69 9.62 11.76
CA SER A 34 1.72 9.43 12.84
C SER A 34 0.87 10.69 13.00
N ILE A 35 -0.43 10.50 13.19
CA ILE A 35 -1.39 11.58 13.43
C ILE A 35 -1.95 11.41 14.85
N THR A 36 -1.92 12.48 15.64
CA THR A 36 -2.53 12.50 16.98
C THR A 36 -3.80 13.35 16.94
N PHE A 37 -4.88 12.83 17.52
CA PHE A 37 -6.15 13.52 17.67
C PHE A 37 -6.31 13.89 19.15
N ASN A 38 -6.38 15.20 19.45
CA ASN A 38 -6.58 15.72 20.79
C ASN A 38 -7.85 16.59 20.80
N GLU A 39 -8.87 16.15 21.54
CA GLU A 39 -10.14 16.88 21.69
C GLU A 39 -10.77 17.33 20.36
N VAL A 40 -10.68 16.50 19.32
CA VAL A 40 -11.19 16.81 17.99
C VAL A 40 -12.71 16.75 17.99
N VAL A 41 -13.34 17.89 17.75
CA VAL A 41 -14.80 17.99 17.59
C VAL A 41 -15.18 17.60 16.17
N VAL A 42 -16.02 16.59 16.03
CA VAL A 42 -16.49 16.07 14.73
C VAL A 42 -17.97 16.39 14.57
N PRO A 43 -18.38 17.19 13.58
CA PRO A 43 -19.79 17.44 13.28
C PRO A 43 -20.52 16.14 12.90
N GLU A 44 -21.81 16.02 13.23
CA GLU A 44 -22.60 14.84 12.84
C GLU A 44 -22.65 14.62 11.31
N ALA A 45 -22.60 15.71 10.54
CA ALA A 45 -22.53 15.67 9.07
C ALA A 45 -21.28 14.93 8.53
N ASN A 46 -20.24 14.77 9.35
CA ASN A 46 -19.01 14.07 8.98
C ASN A 46 -19.05 12.58 9.32
N ILE A 47 -20.12 12.09 9.95
CA ILE A 47 -20.34 10.67 10.23
C ILE A 47 -20.87 10.01 8.96
N ILE A 48 -20.09 9.08 8.41
CA ILE A 48 -20.43 8.35 7.18
C ILE A 48 -21.36 7.18 7.51
N ALA A 49 -21.02 6.41 8.54
CA ALA A 49 -21.76 5.22 8.94
C ALA A 49 -21.52 4.90 10.40
N THR A 50 -22.45 4.17 11.02
CA THR A 50 -22.35 3.71 12.41
C THR A 50 -22.70 2.22 12.52
N GLY A 51 -22.23 1.61 13.60
CA GLY A 51 -22.46 0.20 13.94
C GLY A 51 -22.03 -0.77 12.85
N ASN A 52 -22.90 -1.73 12.56
CA ASN A 52 -22.61 -2.82 11.64
C ASN A 52 -22.39 -2.34 10.19
N THR A 53 -23.02 -1.23 9.79
CA THR A 53 -22.82 -0.64 8.46
C THR A 53 -21.40 -0.10 8.31
N ALA A 54 -20.86 0.54 9.36
CA ALA A 54 -19.48 1.01 9.35
C ALA A 54 -18.47 -0.15 9.26
N ILE A 55 -18.74 -1.24 9.97
CA ILE A 55 -17.88 -2.44 9.94
C ILE A 55 -17.85 -3.04 8.53
N LYS A 56 -19.02 -3.27 7.92
CA LYS A 56 -19.12 -3.81 6.56
C LYS A 56 -18.42 -2.92 5.53
N ALA A 57 -18.60 -1.60 5.63
CA ALA A 57 -17.94 -0.66 4.73
C ALA A 57 -16.40 -0.73 4.83
N VAL A 58 -15.86 -0.91 6.04
CA VAL A 58 -14.41 -1.08 6.25
C VAL A 58 -13.92 -2.43 5.69
N GLU A 59 -14.67 -3.52 5.89
CA GLU A 59 -14.33 -4.85 5.35
C GLU A 59 -14.31 -4.86 3.81
N GLU A 60 -15.29 -4.21 3.18
CA GLU A 60 -15.34 -4.04 1.72
C GLU A 60 -14.17 -3.20 1.22
N LEU A 61 -13.84 -2.11 1.91
CA LEU A 61 -12.70 -1.26 1.58
C LEU A 61 -11.37 -2.01 1.65
N ILE A 62 -11.16 -2.82 2.71
CA ILE A 62 -9.96 -3.65 2.88
C ILE A 62 -9.87 -4.68 1.76
N SER A 63 -11.00 -5.31 1.41
CA SER A 63 -11.06 -6.32 0.35
C SER A 63 -10.72 -5.71 -1.03
N ALA A 64 -11.31 -4.57 -1.36
CA ALA A 64 -11.01 -3.82 -2.59
C ALA A 64 -9.54 -3.37 -2.63
N GLY A 65 -9.01 -2.87 -1.51
CA GLY A 65 -7.60 -2.51 -1.37
C GLY A 65 -6.67 -3.71 -1.57
N GLY A 66 -7.05 -4.88 -1.08
CA GLY A 66 -6.31 -6.13 -1.28
C GLY A 66 -6.21 -6.52 -2.75
N VAL A 67 -7.32 -6.46 -3.50
CA VAL A 67 -7.33 -6.73 -4.95
C VAL A 67 -6.46 -5.73 -5.70
N ALA A 68 -6.59 -4.44 -5.40
CA ALA A 68 -5.75 -3.40 -6.01
C ALA A 68 -4.26 -3.64 -5.74
N ARG A 69 -3.91 -4.04 -4.51
CA ARG A 69 -2.53 -4.36 -4.15
C ARG A 69 -2.00 -5.60 -4.88
N ALA A 70 -2.82 -6.64 -5.01
CA ALA A 70 -2.46 -7.83 -5.76
C ALA A 70 -2.17 -7.50 -7.24
N ALA A 71 -3.01 -6.68 -7.86
CA ALA A 71 -2.80 -6.22 -9.24
C ALA A 71 -1.47 -5.43 -9.39
N GLN A 72 -1.17 -4.53 -8.44
CA GLN A 72 0.11 -3.81 -8.41
C GLN A 72 1.31 -4.76 -8.32
N LEU A 73 1.25 -5.76 -7.43
CA LEU A 73 2.34 -6.72 -7.22
C LEU A 73 2.53 -7.63 -8.44
N ALA A 74 1.46 -8.05 -9.10
CA ALA A 74 1.53 -8.83 -10.33
C ALA A 74 2.23 -8.05 -11.45
N GLY A 75 1.86 -6.77 -11.65
CA GLY A 75 2.51 -5.90 -12.62
C GLY A 75 4.00 -5.67 -12.31
N LEU A 76 4.33 -5.44 -11.03
CA LEU A 76 5.71 -5.30 -10.57
C LEU A 76 6.52 -6.58 -10.82
N GLY A 77 5.96 -7.74 -10.49
CA GLY A 77 6.61 -9.04 -10.71
C GLY A 77 6.94 -9.28 -12.18
N LYS A 78 6.00 -8.96 -13.08
CA LYS A 78 6.25 -9.02 -14.52
C LYS A 78 7.38 -8.08 -14.96
N ALA A 79 7.38 -6.83 -14.51
CA ALA A 79 8.42 -5.87 -14.87
C ALA A 79 9.80 -6.30 -14.37
N VAL A 80 9.89 -6.84 -13.14
CA VAL A 80 11.13 -7.39 -12.58
C VAL A 80 11.61 -8.58 -13.42
N LEU A 81 10.70 -9.47 -13.80
CA LEU A 81 11.00 -10.64 -14.63
C LEU A 81 11.56 -10.22 -15.99
N ASP A 82 10.84 -9.37 -16.72
CA ASP A 82 11.21 -8.91 -18.05
C ASP A 82 12.57 -8.20 -18.03
N THR A 83 12.80 -7.34 -17.03
CA THR A 83 14.08 -6.64 -16.85
C THR A 83 15.22 -7.61 -16.55
N THR A 84 14.98 -8.60 -15.69
CA THR A 84 15.99 -9.59 -15.30
C THR A 84 16.37 -10.49 -16.47
N VAL A 85 15.38 -10.98 -17.23
CA VAL A 85 15.61 -11.81 -18.41
C VAL A 85 16.39 -11.03 -19.47
N SER A 86 16.00 -9.78 -19.74
CA SER A 86 16.71 -8.91 -20.68
C SER A 86 18.16 -8.67 -20.24
N TYR A 87 18.39 -8.37 -18.97
CA TYR A 87 19.75 -8.18 -18.45
C TYR A 87 20.59 -9.46 -18.57
N ALA A 88 20.04 -10.61 -18.19
CA ALA A 88 20.74 -11.89 -18.24
C ALA A 88 21.10 -12.32 -19.68
N ALA A 89 20.27 -11.97 -20.67
CA ALA A 89 20.51 -12.27 -22.07
C ALA A 89 21.63 -11.42 -22.69
N ASN A 90 21.81 -10.17 -22.23
CA ASN A 90 22.75 -9.23 -22.83
C ASN A 90 24.06 -9.08 -22.04
N ARG A 91 24.08 -9.42 -20.75
CA ARG A 91 25.27 -9.29 -19.92
C ARG A 91 26.24 -10.43 -20.20
N GLU A 92 27.42 -10.12 -20.73
CA GLU A 92 28.48 -11.10 -20.97
C GLU A 92 29.48 -11.18 -19.80
N GLN A 93 29.80 -12.40 -19.39
CA GLN A 93 30.91 -12.71 -18.47
C GLN A 93 31.53 -14.05 -18.85
N PHE A 94 32.84 -14.18 -18.65
CA PHE A 94 33.60 -15.38 -19.07
C PHE A 94 33.44 -15.71 -20.56
N GLY A 95 33.26 -14.67 -21.39
CA GLY A 95 33.15 -14.80 -22.85
C GLY A 95 31.78 -15.25 -23.38
N GLN A 96 30.74 -15.32 -22.55
CA GLN A 96 29.37 -15.64 -22.99
C GLN A 96 28.30 -14.91 -22.16
N PRO A 97 27.06 -14.81 -22.65
CA PRO A 97 25.94 -14.28 -21.87
C PRO A 97 25.71 -15.04 -20.57
N ILE A 98 25.41 -14.34 -19.48
CA ILE A 98 25.20 -14.96 -18.17
C ILE A 98 23.95 -15.84 -18.11
N GLY A 99 22.95 -15.57 -18.97
CA GLY A 99 21.76 -16.41 -19.11
C GLY A 99 22.00 -17.79 -19.73
N SER A 100 23.22 -18.09 -20.18
CA SER A 100 23.61 -19.40 -20.72
C SER A 100 24.13 -20.37 -19.65
N PHE A 101 24.45 -19.89 -18.44
CA PHE A 101 24.89 -20.75 -17.34
C PHE A 101 23.69 -21.45 -16.68
N GLN A 102 23.82 -22.74 -16.35
CA GLN A 102 22.77 -23.51 -15.65
C GLN A 102 22.38 -22.92 -14.28
N ALA A 103 23.28 -22.15 -13.66
CA ALA A 103 23.03 -21.44 -12.41
C ALA A 103 22.06 -20.25 -12.57
N VAL A 104 21.80 -19.79 -13.80
CA VAL A 104 20.80 -18.78 -14.13
C VAL A 104 19.69 -19.45 -14.96
N PRO A 105 18.79 -20.21 -14.31
CA PRO A 105 17.70 -20.87 -15.02
C PRO A 105 16.79 -19.83 -15.69
N LYS A 106 16.38 -20.08 -16.93
CA LYS A 106 15.28 -19.31 -17.54
C LYS A 106 14.05 -19.52 -16.67
N PRO A 107 13.36 -18.45 -16.24
CA PRO A 107 12.08 -18.60 -15.56
C PRO A 107 11.09 -19.21 -16.56
N SER A 108 10.81 -20.50 -16.41
CA SER A 108 9.74 -21.19 -17.13
C SER A 108 8.41 -20.79 -16.49
N CYS A 109 7.51 -20.21 -17.30
CA CYS A 109 6.12 -19.99 -16.91
C CYS A 109 5.41 -21.30 -16.57
#